data_AF-W1Y162-F1
#
_entry.id   AF-W1Y162-F1
#
_cell.length_a   1.000
_cell.length_b   1.000
_cell.length_c   1.000
_cell.angle_alpha   90.00
_cell.angle_beta   90.00
_cell.angle_gamma   90.00
#
_symmetry.space_group_name_H-M   'P 1'
#
loop_
_entity.id
_entity.type
_entity.pdbx_description
1 polymer ?
#
loop_
_entity_poly.entity_id
_entity_poly.type
_entity_poly.pdbx_seq_one_letter_code
_entity_poly.pdbx_strand_id
1 'polypeptide(L)' 'VQAIIGKVSFEADKLVENFKAFNETIQKAKPATAKGTYVTSLTITTTQGVGIKVDVNSL' A
#
# COMPACT_ATOMS: atom_id res chain seq x y z
N VAL A 1 -7.76 5.40 1.32
CA VAL A 1 -7.77 5.00 -0.11
C VAL A 1 -7.65 3.48 -0.15
N GLN A 2 -8.45 2.80 -0.98
CA GLN A 2 -8.34 1.35 -1.19
C GLN A 2 -8.05 1.09 -2.67
N ALA A 3 -7.08 0.24 -2.97
CA ALA A 3 -6.71 -0.12 -4.33
C ALA A 3 -6.34 -1.60 -4.40
N ILE A 4 -6.70 -2.23 -5.50
CA ILE A 4 -6.37 -3.63 -5.76
C ILE A 4 -4.96 -3.65 -6.34
N ILE A 5 -3.99 -4.14 -5.56
CA ILE A 5 -2.57 -4.22 -5.97
C ILE A 5 -2.19 -5.56 -6.64
N GLY A 6 -3.12 -6.53 -6.70
CA GLY A 6 -2.90 -7.82 -7.34
C GLY A 6 -3.93 -8.88 -6.97
N LYS A 7 -3.66 -10.12 -7.41
CA LYS A 7 -4.39 -11.35 -7.05
C LYS A 7 -3.49 -12.30 -6.29
N VAL A 8 -4.07 -13.24 -5.54
CA VAL A 8 -3.31 -14.26 -4.79
C VAL A 8 -2.41 -15.13 -5.68
N SER A 9 -2.73 -15.24 -6.98
CA SER A 9 -1.95 -16.01 -7.96
C SER A 9 -0.71 -15.27 -8.49
N PHE A 10 -0.37 -14.10 -7.95
CA PHE A 10 0.82 -13.35 -8.36
C PHE A 10 2.01 -13.74 -7.49
N GLU A 11 3.19 -13.78 -8.10
CA GLU A 11 4.46 -13.93 -7.40
C GLU A 11 4.65 -12.79 -6.37
N ALA A 12 5.26 -13.13 -5.24
CA ALA A 12 5.46 -12.19 -4.13
C ALA A 12 6.24 -10.93 -4.58
N ASP A 13 7.24 -11.09 -5.45
CA ASP A 13 8.05 -9.99 -5.95
C ASP A 13 7.23 -8.96 -6.74
N LYS A 14 6.27 -9.43 -7.56
CA LYS A 14 5.39 -8.54 -8.32
C LYS A 14 4.41 -7.80 -7.42
N LEU A 15 3.95 -8.42 -6.34
CA LEU A 15 3.10 -7.76 -5.36
C LEU A 15 3.85 -6.65 -4.61
N VAL A 16 5.12 -6.86 -4.28
CA VAL A 16 5.98 -5.85 -3.66
C VAL A 16 6.24 -4.69 -4.61
N GLU A 17 6.51 -4.95 -5.89
CA GLU A 17 6.72 -3.92 -6.91
C GLU A 17 5.45 -3.06 -7.12
N ASN A 18 4.29 -3.70 -7.27
CA ASN A 18 3.01 -2.99 -7.38
C ASN A 18 2.71 -2.14 -6.14
N PHE A 19 3.03 -2.66 -4.95
CA PHE A 19 2.88 -1.92 -3.71
C PHE A 19 3.79 -0.69 -3.66
N LYS A 20 5.06 -0.82 -4.07
CA LYS A 20 6.01 0.30 -4.17
C LYS A 20 5.52 1.38 -5.15
N ALA A 21 5.07 0.99 -6.33
CA ALA A 21 4.52 1.91 -7.33
C ALA A 21 3.26 2.65 -6.81
N PHE A 22 2.39 1.94 -6.08
CA PHE A 22 1.22 2.53 -5.45
C PHE A 22 1.61 3.52 -4.33
N ASN A 23 2.58 3.17 -3.48
CA ASN A 23 3.08 4.04 -2.43
C ASN A 23 3.73 5.30 -3.01
N GLU A 24 4.52 5.18 -4.07
CA GLU A 24 5.12 6.34 -4.77
C GLU A 24 4.05 7.25 -5.38
N THR A 25 3.01 6.66 -5.98
CA THR A 25 1.87 7.42 -6.54
C THR A 25 1.11 8.17 -5.44
N ILE A 26 0.89 7.52 -4.29
CA ILE A 26 0.29 8.12 -3.11
C ILE A 26 1.18 9.28 -2.60
N GLN A 27 2.48 9.07 -2.46
CA GLN A 27 3.40 10.13 -2.04
C GLN A 27 3.43 11.32 -3.00
N LYS A 28 3.40 11.09 -4.32
CA LYS A 28 3.29 12.14 -5.34
C LYS A 28 1.94 12.84 -5.31
N ALA A 29 0.87 12.12 -4.99
CA ALA A 29 -0.47 12.67 -4.81
C ALA A 29 -0.65 13.40 -3.46
N LYS A 30 0.40 13.49 -2.62
CA LYS A 30 0.38 14.27 -1.39
C LYS A 30 0.16 15.75 -1.73
N PRO A 31 -0.97 16.36 -1.34
CA PRO A 31 -1.18 17.78 -1.57
C PRO A 31 -0.18 18.59 -0.74
N ALA A 32 0.34 19.70 -1.30
CA ALA A 32 1.33 20.57 -0.66
C ALA A 32 0.88 21.11 0.73
N THR A 33 -0.42 21.06 1.01
CA THR A 33 -1.04 21.46 2.28
C THR A 33 -0.97 20.40 3.39
N ALA A 34 -0.63 19.14 3.06
CA ALA A 34 -0.57 18.05 4.03
C ALA A 34 0.74 18.08 4.84
N LYS A 35 0.73 18.72 6.01
CA LYS A 35 1.82 18.68 6.99
C LYS A 35 1.70 17.40 7.85
N GLY A 36 2.75 16.57 7.90
CA GLY A 36 2.83 15.36 8.73
C GLY A 36 2.94 14.03 7.97
N THR A 37 2.81 12.92 8.71
CA THR A 37 2.81 11.53 8.21
C THR A 37 1.60 11.29 7.31
N TYR A 38 1.83 11.11 6.02
CA TYR A 38 0.77 11.03 5.01
C TYR A 38 0.03 9.68 5.01
N VAL A 39 0.73 8.60 5.40
CA VAL A 39 0.14 7.26 5.52
C VAL A 39 0.12 6.86 6.99
N THR A 40 -1.07 6.91 7.60
CA THR A 40 -1.26 6.62 9.04
C THR A 40 -1.38 5.13 9.34
N SER A 41 -1.92 4.36 8.40
CA SER A 41 -2.08 2.92 8.53
C SER A 41 -2.12 2.26 7.16
N LEU A 42 -1.47 1.10 7.07
CA LEU A 42 -1.47 0.25 5.90
C LEU A 42 -1.98 -1.13 6.30
N THR A 43 -3.05 -1.58 5.67
CA THR A 43 -3.64 -2.89 5.90
C THR A 43 -3.78 -3.60 4.56
N ILE A 44 -3.15 -4.77 4.44
CA ILE A 44 -3.31 -5.64 3.29
C ILE A 44 -4.37 -6.68 3.64
N THR A 45 -5.38 -6.82 2.80
CA THR A 45 -6.43 -7.82 2.98
C THR A 45 -6.68 -8.55 1.67
N THR A 46 -7.12 -9.80 1.76
CA THR A 46 -7.65 -10.56 0.62
C THR A 46 -9.18 -10.51 0.67
N THR A 47 -9.85 -10.75 -0.45
CA THR A 47 -11.32 -10.64 -0.56
C THR A 47 -12.08 -11.45 0.49
N GLN A 48 -11.49 -12.53 1.00
CA GLN A 48 -12.11 -13.47 1.94
C GLN A 48 -11.21 -13.72 3.18
N GLY A 49 -10.17 -12.91 3.42
CA GLY A 49 -9.19 -13.17 4.46
C GLY A 49 -9.09 -12.04 5.48
N VAL A 50 -8.39 -12.33 6.59
CA VAL A 50 -8.11 -11.34 7.62
C VAL A 50 -7.14 -10.27 7.12
N GLY A 51 -7.36 -9.03 7.54
CA GLY A 51 -6.49 -7.91 7.21
C GLY A 51 -5.23 -7.91 8.07
N ILE A 52 -4.05 -7.92 7.44
CA ILE A 52 -2.76 -7.82 8.10
C ILE A 52 -2.31 -6.36 8.04
N LYS A 53 -2.11 -5.76 9.22
CA LYS A 53 -1.48 -4.44 9.31
C LYS A 53 0.02 -4.59 9.04
N VAL A 54 0.52 -3.77 8.13
CA VAL A 54 1.92 -3.73 7.73
C VAL A 54 2.45 -2.33 8.01
N ASP A 55 3.70 -2.25 8.46
CA ASP A 55 4.35 -0.97 8.69
C ASP A 55 4.90 -0.41 7.37
N VAL A 56 4.68 0.87 7.14
CA VAL A 56 5.10 1.58 5.93
C VAL A 56 6.61 1.86 5.96
N ASN A 57 7.24 1.84 7.15
CA ASN A 57 8.68 2.06 7.35
C ASN A 57 9.53 0.79 7.28
N SER A 58 8.93 -0.41 7.18
CA SER A 58 9.67 -1.68 7.12
C SER A 58 10.09 -2.10 5.70
N LEU A 59 9.93 -1.23 4.70
CA LEU A 59 10.37 -1.46 3.32
C LEU A 59 11.57 -0.61 2.92
#